data_AF-A0A3Q2GI22-F1
#
_entry.id   AF-A0A3Q2GI22-F1
#
_cell.length_a   1.000
_cell.length_b   1.000
_cell.length_c   1.000
_cell.angle_alpha   90.00
_cell.angle_beta   90.00
_cell.angle_gamma   90.00
#
_symmetry.space_group_name_H-M   'P 1'
#
loop_
_entity.id
_entity.type
_entity.pdbx_description
1 polymer ?
#
loop_
_entity_poly.entity_id
_entity_poly.type
_entity_poly.pdbx_seq_one_letter_code
_entity_poly.pdbx_strand_id
1 'polypeptide(L)'
;GGAVVSAPCMENYNFGDIIAFPKVMGCKCMPLATYKHYAVYVGKEEFEGKKPDEDIFHLTGSVSVSDCVFGKLSTQGEHELDNYLDTIWTIDPVHIKQRIKELHKNCPAEKSKEFRIGSWKPFSHNCEHIANYVRYGNEVSLQEVCPLDAPNAG
;
A
#
# COMPACT_ATOMS: atom_id res chain seq x y z
N GLY A 1 -33.73 -15.93 24.85
CA GLY A 1 -32.76 -16.14 23.77
C GLY A 1 -32.26 -14.79 23.33
N GLY A 2 -31.00 -14.47 23.63
CA GLY A 2 -30.36 -13.25 23.16
C GLY A 2 -29.62 -13.55 21.86
N ALA A 3 -29.90 -12.79 20.80
CA ALA A 3 -29.15 -12.86 19.57
C ALA A 3 -27.71 -12.37 19.84
N VAL A 4 -26.73 -13.24 19.59
CA VAL A 4 -25.33 -12.83 19.48
C VAL A 4 -25.18 -12.09 18.16
N VAL A 5 -25.09 -10.77 18.21
CA VAL A 5 -24.60 -9.97 17.09
C VAL A 5 -23.11 -10.29 16.94
N SER A 6 -22.76 -11.09 15.94
CA SER A 6 -21.37 -11.27 15.54
C SER A 6 -20.83 -9.90 15.14
N ALA A 7 -19.92 -9.36 15.94
CA ALA A 7 -19.08 -8.25 15.51
C ALA A 7 -18.37 -8.68 14.22
N PRO A 8 -18.26 -7.80 13.21
CA PRO A 8 -17.44 -8.10 12.04
C PRO A 8 -16.05 -8.47 12.56
N CYS A 9 -15.47 -9.56 12.05
CA CYS A 9 -14.10 -9.94 12.33
C CYS A 9 -13.24 -8.70 12.04
N MET A 10 -12.76 -8.02 13.08
CA MET A 10 -11.68 -7.07 12.91
C MET A 10 -10.53 -7.91 12.37
N GLU A 11 -10.21 -7.73 11.09
CA GLU A 11 -8.99 -8.28 10.51
C GLU A 11 -7.85 -7.79 11.41
N ASN A 12 -7.26 -8.72 12.17
CA ASN A 12 -6.22 -8.40 13.15
C ASN A 12 -4.89 -8.22 12.40
N TYR A 13 -4.74 -7.08 11.73
CA TYR A 13 -3.45 -6.68 11.16
C TYR A 13 -2.44 -6.37 12.26
N ASN A 14 -1.20 -6.78 12.03
CA ASN A 14 -0.06 -6.48 12.89
C ASN A 14 0.74 -5.32 12.31
N PHE A 15 1.43 -4.59 13.19
CA PHE A 15 2.33 -3.53 12.76
C PHE A 15 3.33 -4.06 11.72
N GLY A 16 3.42 -3.35 10.59
CA GLY A 16 4.30 -3.69 9.48
C GLY A 16 3.67 -4.56 8.40
N ASP A 17 2.44 -5.05 8.58
CA ASP A 17 1.73 -5.83 7.57
C ASP A 17 1.47 -5.02 6.30
N ILE A 18 1.76 -5.62 5.15
CA ILE A 18 1.41 -5.08 3.85
C ILE A 18 -0.06 -5.41 3.59
N ILE A 19 -0.84 -4.38 3.32
CA ILE A 19 -2.25 -4.48 2.97
C ILE A 19 -2.40 -4.05 1.51
N ALA A 20 -3.01 -4.92 0.72
CA ALA A 20 -3.33 -4.66 -0.67
C ALA A 20 -4.81 -4.29 -0.83
N PHE A 21 -5.09 -3.33 -1.70
CA PHE A 21 -6.43 -2.82 -2.00
C PHE A 21 -6.71 -3.01 -3.48
N PRO A 22 -7.55 -3.97 -3.88
CA PRO A 22 -7.96 -4.10 -5.27
C PRO A 22 -8.63 -2.81 -5.77
N LYS A 23 -8.20 -2.33 -6.94
CA LYS A 23 -8.75 -1.14 -7.62
C LYS A 23 -9.04 -1.48 -9.07
N VAL A 24 -10.11 -0.90 -9.60
CA VAL A 24 -10.47 -0.96 -11.01
C VAL A 24 -10.13 0.39 -11.63
N MET A 25 -9.26 0.40 -12.63
CA MET A 25 -9.00 1.53 -13.50
C MET A 25 -9.88 1.40 -14.75
N GLY A 26 -10.72 2.41 -15.00
CA GLY A 26 -11.55 2.47 -16.19
C GLY A 26 -11.66 3.90 -16.70
N CYS A 27 -11.54 4.09 -18.00
CA CYS A 27 -11.98 5.31 -18.67
C CYS A 27 -12.90 4.91 -19.82
N LYS A 28 -13.77 5.82 -20.29
CA LYS A 28 -14.71 5.56 -21.41
C LYS A 28 -14.05 4.99 -22.68
N CYS A 29 -12.72 5.08 -22.80
CA CYS A 29 -11.94 4.80 -24.01
C CYS A 29 -10.94 3.64 -23.84
N MET A 30 -10.77 3.06 -22.65
CA MET A 30 -9.83 1.95 -22.40
C MET A 30 -10.54 0.78 -21.71
N PRO A 31 -10.11 -0.47 -21.97
CA PRO A 31 -10.59 -1.64 -21.25
C PRO A 31 -10.46 -1.43 -19.74
N LEU A 32 -11.44 -1.94 -18.98
CA LEU A 32 -11.30 -1.98 -17.53
C LEU A 32 -10.04 -2.79 -17.20
N ALA A 33 -9.22 -2.29 -16.31
CA ALA A 33 -8.01 -2.97 -15.87
C ALA A 33 -7.99 -2.99 -14.34
N THR A 34 -7.51 -4.08 -13.75
CA THR A 34 -7.36 -4.19 -12.30
C THR A 34 -5.92 -3.98 -11.89
N TYR A 35 -5.73 -3.25 -10.81
CA TYR A 35 -4.44 -3.10 -10.12
C TYR A 35 -4.68 -3.09 -8.61
N LYS A 36 -3.63 -3.21 -7.81
CA LYS A 36 -3.71 -3.07 -6.36
C LYS A 36 -3.03 -1.78 -5.89
N HIS A 37 -3.68 -1.03 -5.01
CA HIS A 37 -2.99 -0.04 -4.17
C HIS A 37 -2.38 -0.78 -2.97
N TYR A 38 -1.28 -0.28 -2.41
CA TYR A 38 -0.60 -0.93 -1.28
C TYR A 38 -0.37 0.06 -0.13
N ALA A 39 -0.51 -0.44 1.09
CA ALA A 39 -0.18 0.27 2.31
C ALA A 39 0.52 -0.64 3.31
N VAL A 40 1.18 -0.05 4.30
CA VAL A 40 1.70 -0.74 5.47
C VAL A 40 0.86 -0.39 6.68
N TYR A 41 0.36 -1.39 7.40
CA TYR A 41 -0.39 -1.19 8.63
C TYR A 41 0.53 -0.70 9.74
N VAL A 42 0.20 0.45 10.32
CA VAL A 42 0.92 1.05 11.44
C VAL A 42 0.13 0.99 12.73
N GLY A 43 -1.17 0.71 12.66
CA GLY A 43 -2.05 0.58 13.83
C GLY A 43 -1.93 1.78 14.78
N LYS A 44 -1.68 1.48 16.06
CA LYS A 44 -1.57 2.48 17.13
C LYS A 44 -0.17 3.07 17.31
N GLU A 45 0.80 2.67 16.49
CA GLU A 45 2.15 3.22 16.60
C GLU A 45 2.15 4.74 16.34
N GLU A 46 2.93 5.44 17.16
CA GLU A 46 3.06 6.88 17.08
C GLU A 46 4.16 7.28 16.10
N PHE A 47 3.80 8.18 15.18
CA PHE A 47 4.68 8.81 14.22
C PHE A 47 4.42 10.31 14.19
N GLU A 48 5.48 11.09 13.97
CA GLU A 48 5.37 12.53 13.77
C GLU A 48 4.42 12.81 12.59
N GLY A 49 3.37 13.62 12.80
CA GLY A 49 2.39 13.99 11.76
C GLY A 49 1.23 12.99 11.54
N LYS A 50 1.27 11.79 12.15
CA LYS A 50 0.16 10.83 12.11
C LYS A 50 -0.97 11.25 13.05
N LYS A 51 -2.22 11.24 12.58
CA LYS A 51 -3.40 11.49 13.42
C LYS A 51 -3.80 10.24 14.23
N PRO A 52 -4.52 10.40 15.36
CA PRO A 52 -4.89 9.27 16.22
C PRO A 52 -5.76 8.20 15.56
N ASP A 53 -6.51 8.57 14.52
CA ASP A 53 -7.46 7.72 13.80
C ASP A 53 -6.91 7.19 12.46
N GLU A 54 -5.65 7.51 12.14
CA GLU A 54 -4.91 6.95 11.01
C GLU A 54 -4.16 5.69 11.47
N ASP A 55 -4.14 4.65 10.64
CA ASP A 55 -3.62 3.32 10.98
C ASP A 55 -2.87 2.65 9.82
N ILE A 56 -2.71 3.32 8.68
CA ILE A 56 -1.89 2.87 7.55
C ILE A 56 -0.91 3.95 7.08
N PHE A 57 0.21 3.54 6.52
CA PHE A 57 1.19 4.37 5.83
C PHE A 57 1.30 3.93 4.37
N HIS A 58 1.18 4.87 3.42
CA HIS A 58 1.14 4.54 2.01
C HIS A 58 1.58 5.70 1.11
N LEU A 59 1.97 5.38 -0.12
CA LEU A 59 2.15 6.40 -1.15
C LEU A 59 0.78 6.80 -1.71
N THR A 60 0.42 8.06 -1.57
CA THR A 60 -0.68 8.68 -2.33
C THR A 60 -0.13 9.26 -3.61
N GLY A 61 -0.89 9.18 -4.71
CA GLY A 61 -0.46 9.82 -5.94
C GLY A 61 -1.52 9.89 -7.02
N SER A 62 -1.49 11.00 -7.75
CA SER A 62 -2.03 11.14 -9.11
C SER A 62 -0.86 11.38 -10.07
N VAL A 63 -1.13 11.48 -11.37
CA VAL A 63 -0.12 11.44 -12.45
C VAL A 63 1.04 12.46 -12.33
N SER A 64 0.91 13.46 -11.47
CA SER A 64 1.82 14.59 -11.36
C SER A 64 2.35 14.90 -9.95
N VAL A 65 1.82 14.30 -8.87
CA VAL A 65 2.34 14.48 -7.50
C VAL A 65 2.08 13.22 -6.69
N SER A 66 3.13 12.62 -6.12
CA SER A 66 3.04 11.50 -5.18
C SER A 66 3.71 11.84 -3.86
N ASP A 67 3.07 11.47 -2.75
CA ASP A 67 3.55 11.74 -1.39
C ASP A 67 3.23 10.59 -0.43
N CYS A 68 4.08 10.36 0.57
CA CYS A 68 3.98 9.25 1.52
C CYS A 68 3.28 9.77 2.77
N VAL A 69 2.08 9.28 3.03
CA VAL A 69 1.20 9.84 4.06
C VAL A 69 0.65 8.75 4.97
N PHE A 70 0.15 9.19 6.11
CA PHE A 70 -0.70 8.38 6.97
C PHE A 70 -2.16 8.49 6.53
N GLY A 71 -2.88 7.38 6.61
CA GLY A 71 -4.27 7.26 6.18
C GLY A 71 -5.06 6.31 7.07
N LYS A 72 -6.33 6.11 6.71
CA LYS A 72 -7.26 5.24 7.44
C LYS A 72 -7.64 4.02 6.61
N LEU A 73 -7.35 2.84 7.11
CA LEU A 73 -7.72 1.56 6.52
C LEU A 73 -9.22 1.47 6.26
N SER A 74 -10.02 1.89 7.23
CA SER A 74 -11.49 1.91 7.18
C SER A 74 -12.09 2.71 6.02
N THR A 75 -11.31 3.58 5.37
CA THR A 75 -11.76 4.41 4.24
C THR A 75 -11.39 3.85 2.87
N GLN A 76 -10.62 2.76 2.81
CA GLN A 76 -10.02 2.28 1.56
C GLN A 76 -10.86 1.24 0.81
N GLY A 77 -11.92 0.70 1.43
CA GLY A 77 -12.79 -0.33 0.87
C GLY A 77 -12.27 -1.75 1.13
N GLU A 78 -12.51 -2.66 0.19
CA GLU A 78 -12.02 -4.04 0.26
C GLU A 78 -10.48 -4.09 0.28
N HIS A 79 -9.94 -4.98 1.09
CA HIS A 79 -8.51 -5.11 1.32
C HIS A 79 -8.13 -6.51 1.80
N GLU A 80 -6.86 -6.87 1.64
CA GLU A 80 -6.31 -8.17 2.05
C GLU A 80 -4.87 -8.04 2.54
N LEU A 81 -4.45 -8.99 3.38
CA LEU A 81 -3.04 -9.16 3.77
C LEU A 81 -2.23 -9.67 2.57
N ASP A 82 -1.11 -9.01 2.24
CA ASP A 82 -0.28 -9.35 1.07
C ASP A 82 1.22 -9.39 1.42
N ASN A 83 1.57 -10.13 2.48
CA ASN A 83 2.94 -10.34 2.95
C ASN A 83 3.66 -11.50 2.21
N TYR A 84 3.57 -11.56 0.88
CA TYR A 84 3.99 -12.73 0.09
C TYR A 84 5.51 -13.03 0.09
N LEU A 85 6.35 -12.12 0.62
CA LEU A 85 7.81 -12.26 0.70
C LEU A 85 8.33 -12.66 2.10
N ASP A 86 7.44 -12.88 3.07
CA ASP A 86 7.81 -13.26 4.45
C ASP A 86 8.61 -14.56 4.53
N THR A 87 8.46 -15.47 3.55
CA THR A 87 9.23 -16.71 3.49
C THR A 87 10.64 -16.53 2.93
N ILE A 88 10.97 -15.35 2.39
CA ILE A 88 12.22 -15.06 1.69
C ILE A 88 13.09 -14.13 2.52
N TRP A 89 12.49 -13.16 3.21
CA TRP A 89 13.21 -12.09 3.89
C TRP A 89 12.88 -11.96 5.37
N THR A 90 13.87 -11.54 6.14
CA THR A 90 13.73 -11.27 7.56
C THR A 90 13.00 -9.95 7.80
N ILE A 91 12.06 -9.97 8.74
CA ILE A 91 11.28 -8.81 9.15
C ILE A 91 11.84 -8.28 10.47
N ASP A 92 12.09 -6.97 10.53
CA ASP A 92 12.51 -6.30 11.75
C ASP A 92 11.66 -5.05 11.99
N PRO A 93 10.76 -5.06 13.00
CA PRO A 93 9.90 -3.92 13.34
C PRO A 93 10.66 -2.61 13.60
N VAL A 94 11.89 -2.68 14.11
CA VAL A 94 12.72 -1.48 14.36
C VAL A 94 13.07 -0.81 13.04
N HIS A 95 13.49 -1.59 12.05
CA HIS A 95 13.80 -1.09 10.72
C HIS A 95 12.56 -0.61 9.98
N ILE A 96 11.41 -1.28 10.12
CA ILE A 96 10.13 -0.81 9.55
C ILE A 96 9.82 0.60 10.05
N LYS A 97 9.89 0.80 11.38
CA LYS A 97 9.61 2.10 12.00
C LYS A 97 10.59 3.19 11.53
N GLN A 98 11.87 2.84 11.37
CA GLN A 98 12.88 3.77 10.85
C GLN A 98 12.59 4.18 9.41
N ARG A 99 12.32 3.24 8.51
CA ARG A 99 12.03 3.50 7.10
C ARG A 99 10.78 4.37 6.92
N ILE A 100 9.73 4.13 7.71
CA ILE A 100 8.52 4.99 7.71
C ILE A 100 8.87 6.43 8.10
N LYS A 101 9.66 6.62 9.17
CA LYS A 101 10.09 7.97 9.60
C LYS A 101 10.92 8.68 8.54
N GLU A 102 11.79 7.96 7.84
CA GLU A 102 12.65 8.51 6.78
C GLU A 102 11.82 8.92 5.56
N LEU A 103 10.92 8.04 5.12
CA LEU A 103 10.04 8.28 3.97
C LEU A 103 9.03 9.39 4.25
N HIS A 104 8.41 9.43 5.43
CA HIS A 104 7.47 10.50 5.78
C HIS A 104 8.11 11.90 5.75
N LYS A 105 9.43 12.00 5.97
CA LYS A 105 10.17 13.28 5.90
C LYS A 105 10.66 13.61 4.50
N ASN A 106 10.89 12.61 3.65
CA ASN A 106 11.50 12.79 2.34
C ASN A 106 10.82 11.85 1.33
N CYS A 107 9.55 12.11 1.00
CA CYS A 107 8.84 11.35 -0.02
C CYS A 107 8.66 12.17 -1.31
N PRO A 108 8.90 11.59 -2.50
CA PRO A 108 9.69 10.37 -2.71
C PRO A 108 11.13 10.59 -2.28
N ALA A 109 11.86 9.56 -1.85
CA ALA A 109 13.23 9.69 -1.38
C ALA A 109 14.20 10.18 -2.48
N GLU A 110 14.22 11.49 -2.78
CA GLU A 110 15.16 12.12 -3.74
C GLU A 110 16.64 11.85 -3.39
N LYS A 111 16.93 11.33 -2.19
CA LYS A 111 18.28 11.15 -1.64
C LYS A 111 18.82 9.74 -1.70
N SER A 112 18.05 8.74 -2.08
CA SER A 112 18.64 7.43 -2.35
C SER A 112 19.30 7.50 -3.74
N LYS A 113 20.64 7.39 -3.78
CA LYS A 113 21.42 7.33 -5.03
C LYS A 113 21.00 6.14 -5.92
N GLU A 114 20.33 5.15 -5.36
CA GLU A 114 19.75 3.98 -6.03
C GLU A 114 18.28 4.21 -6.43
N PHE A 115 17.61 5.20 -5.84
CA PHE A 115 16.21 5.56 -6.03
C PHE A 115 16.11 6.89 -6.78
N ARG A 116 16.38 6.86 -8.08
CA ARG A 116 15.83 7.89 -8.94
C ARG A 116 14.36 7.55 -9.17
N ILE A 117 13.45 8.10 -8.35
CA ILE A 117 12.06 8.31 -8.79
C ILE A 117 12.09 9.34 -9.92
N GLY A 118 12.56 8.89 -11.09
CA GLY A 118 12.35 9.57 -12.34
C GLY A 118 10.89 9.39 -12.69
N SER A 119 10.21 10.52 -12.88
CA SER A 119 8.84 10.66 -13.41
C SER A 119 7.88 9.52 -13.04
N TRP A 120 7.02 9.78 -12.05
CA TRP A 120 5.86 8.96 -11.71
C TRP A 120 5.24 8.32 -12.97
N LYS A 121 5.14 6.99 -12.99
CA LYS A 121 4.40 6.23 -14.00
C LYS A 121 3.40 5.33 -13.27
N PRO A 122 2.12 5.31 -13.68
CA PRO A 122 1.09 4.49 -13.03
C PRO A 122 1.42 2.98 -13.06
N PHE A 123 2.34 2.59 -13.93
CA PHE A 123 2.57 1.23 -14.39
C PHE A 123 3.97 0.68 -14.10
N SER A 124 4.81 1.38 -13.31
CA SER A 124 6.13 0.84 -12.98
C SER A 124 6.69 1.20 -11.61
N HIS A 125 6.18 2.19 -10.88
CA HIS A 125 6.79 2.62 -9.60
C HIS A 125 5.75 3.26 -8.66
N ASN A 126 4.77 2.50 -8.16
CA ASN A 126 3.52 3.07 -7.65
C ASN A 126 3.30 2.98 -6.14
N CYS A 127 3.12 1.82 -5.51
CA CYS A 127 2.84 1.73 -4.08
C CYS A 127 3.44 0.46 -3.46
N GLU A 128 3.54 -0.61 -4.26
CA GLU A 128 4.09 -1.90 -3.84
C GLU A 128 5.58 -1.80 -3.49
N HIS A 129 6.38 -1.09 -4.31
CA HIS A 129 7.80 -0.85 -4.02
C HIS A 129 8.02 -0.21 -2.66
N ILE A 130 7.21 0.80 -2.31
CA ILE A 130 7.30 1.49 -1.02
C ILE A 130 6.88 0.55 0.11
N ALA A 131 5.80 -0.21 -0.05
CA ALA A 131 5.34 -1.15 0.97
C ALA A 131 6.39 -2.26 1.24
N ASN A 132 6.96 -2.83 0.18
CA ASN A 132 8.01 -3.83 0.27
C ASN A 132 9.32 -3.27 0.85
N TYR A 133 9.71 -2.06 0.46
CA TYR A 133 10.87 -1.40 1.07
C TYR A 133 10.63 -1.15 2.56
N VAL A 134 9.46 -0.64 2.93
CA VAL A 134 9.10 -0.41 4.34
C VAL A 134 9.16 -1.70 5.14
N ARG A 135 8.58 -2.81 4.66
CA ARG A 135 8.57 -4.09 5.40
C ARG A 135 9.94 -4.78 5.39
N TYR A 136 10.55 -4.94 4.22
CA TYR A 136 11.69 -5.84 4.02
C TYR A 136 13.02 -5.13 3.75
N GLY A 137 13.02 -3.84 3.43
CA GLY A 137 14.21 -3.07 3.09
C GLY A 137 14.67 -3.27 1.64
N ASN A 138 13.85 -3.95 0.83
CA ASN A 138 14.12 -4.24 -0.56
C ASN A 138 12.95 -3.76 -1.42
N GLU A 139 13.27 -3.15 -2.56
CA GLU A 139 12.29 -2.60 -3.50
C GLU A 139 11.92 -3.65 -4.56
N VAL A 140 10.80 -4.33 -4.37
CA VAL A 140 10.25 -5.29 -5.35
C VAL A 140 8.80 -4.91 -5.67
N SER A 141 8.39 -5.11 -6.92
CA SER A 141 7.00 -5.04 -7.34
C SER A 141 6.74 -6.17 -8.33
N LEU A 142 5.68 -6.93 -8.09
CA LEU A 142 5.19 -7.97 -8.99
C LEU A 142 3.86 -7.56 -9.64
N GLN A 143 3.38 -6.33 -9.41
CA GLN A 143 2.15 -5.86 -9.99
C GLN A 143 2.20 -5.82 -11.52
N GLU A 144 1.50 -6.77 -12.13
CA GLU A 144 1.11 -6.75 -13.54
C GLU A 144 -0.34 -6.26 -13.64
N VAL A 145 -0.62 -5.31 -14.54
CA VAL A 145 -1.99 -4.86 -14.79
C VAL A 145 -2.67 -5.86 -15.72
N CYS A 146 -3.69 -6.57 -15.23
CA CYS A 146 -4.50 -7.44 -16.06
C CYS A 146 -5.61 -6.63 -16.76
N PRO A 147 -5.69 -6.62 -18.10
CA PRO A 147 -6.90 -6.20 -18.79
C PRO A 147 -8.06 -7.12 -18.37
N LEU A 148 -9.18 -6.56 -17.96
CA LEU A 148 -10.41 -7.33 -17.84
C LEU A 148 -10.88 -7.64 -19.26
N ASP A 149 -10.97 -8.92 -19.60
CA ASP A 149 -11.54 -9.35 -20.87
C ASP A 149 -12.93 -8.72 -21.01
N ALA A 150 -13.12 -7.98 -22.12
CA ALA A 150 -14.44 -7.45 -22.46
C ALA A 150 -15.41 -8.63 -22.53
N PRO A 151 -16.63 -8.53 -21.99
CA PRO A 151 -17.61 -9.60 -22.13
C PRO A 151 -17.79 -9.86 -23.62
N ASN A 152 -17.58 -11.12 -24.03
CA ASN A 152 -17.83 -11.60 -25.38
C ASN A 152 -19.19 -11.07 -25.84
N ALA A 153 -19.17 -10.09 -26.75
CA ALA A 153 -20.35 -9.70 -27.50
C ALA A 153 -20.65 -10.87 -28.43
N GLY A 154 -21.66 -11.66 -28.06
CA GLY A 154 -22.24 -12.70 -28.91
C GLY A 154 -22.93 -12.12 -30.14
#